data_AF-A0A5C4W6D7-F1
#
_entry.id   AF-A0A5C4W6D7-F1
#
_cell.length_a   1.000
_cell.length_b   1.000
_cell.length_c   1.000
_cell.angle_alpha   90.00
_cell.angle_beta   90.00
_cell.angle_gamma   90.00
#
_symmetry.space_group_name_H-M   'P 1'
#
loop_
_entity.id
_entity.type
_entity.pdbx_description
1 polymer ?
#
loop_
_entity_poly.entity_id
_entity_poly.type
_entity_poly.pdbx_seq_one_letter_code
_entity_poly.pdbx_strand_id
1 'polypeptide(L)'
;MTLSAVPRALGTRLAAHLDGGLVIGVGAVPDLPGFETLRGVALPVQEGGWEHSAGIYDPGRHRIGVGSVPSPSISVMGHELGHAMDHLEDMPSRGAFWSHLHDLRAAHLAPPFRQDVAELYAEAFACVLTRRARRLIALFGDEDAAQRAYLWFSGRYGIG
;
A
#
# COMPACT_ATOMS: atom_id res chain seq x y z
N MET A 1 -9.09 11.69 6.06
CA MET A 1 -7.69 11.75 6.53
C MET A 1 -7.27 10.33 6.89
N THR A 2 -6.14 9.85 6.39
CA THR A 2 -5.73 8.43 6.53
C THR A 2 -4.95 8.15 7.80
N LEU A 3 -4.02 9.03 8.17
CA LEU A 3 -3.19 8.85 9.37
C LEU A 3 -4.03 8.82 10.66
N SER A 4 -5.11 9.61 10.72
CA SER A 4 -6.02 9.60 11.88
C SER A 4 -6.88 8.33 11.98
N ALA A 5 -6.92 7.50 10.93
CA ALA A 5 -7.61 6.21 10.96
C ALA A 5 -6.73 5.08 11.51
N VAL A 6 -5.42 5.29 11.67
CA VAL A 6 -4.48 4.28 12.17
C VAL A 6 -4.69 4.08 13.68
N PRO A 7 -5.02 2.86 14.14
CA PRO A 7 -5.14 2.56 15.56
C PRO A 7 -3.83 2.86 16.30
N ARG A 8 -3.91 3.37 17.54
CA ARG A 8 -2.73 3.79 18.32
C ARG A 8 -1.65 2.71 18.42
N ALA A 9 -2.03 1.45 18.67
CA ALA A 9 -1.09 0.35 18.77
C ALA A 9 -0.34 0.11 17.44
N LEU A 10 -1.06 0.13 16.32
CA LEU A 10 -0.48 0.01 14.99
C LEU A 10 0.41 1.22 14.66
N GLY A 11 -0.05 2.43 14.97
CA GLY A 11 0.71 3.65 14.76
C GLY A 11 2.02 3.69 15.56
N THR A 12 2.04 3.11 16.76
CA THR A 12 3.27 3.00 17.57
C THR A 12 4.28 2.06 16.92
N ARG A 13 3.83 0.91 16.40
CA ARG A 13 4.68 -0.04 15.67
C ARG A 13 5.23 0.57 14.38
N LEU A 14 4.36 1.23 13.61
CA LEU A 14 4.75 1.93 12.38
C LEU A 14 5.74 3.07 12.65
N ALA A 15 5.52 3.86 13.71
CA ALA A 15 6.45 4.94 14.07
C ALA A 15 7.82 4.40 14.51
N ALA A 16 7.88 3.23 15.16
CA ALA A 16 9.13 2.57 15.51
C ALA A 16 9.85 1.99 14.29
N HIS A 17 9.10 1.51 13.29
CA HIS A 17 9.65 1.00 12.03
C HIS A 17 10.15 2.11 11.11
N LEU A 18 9.37 3.19 10.98
CA LEU A 18 9.60 4.27 10.04
C LEU A 18 10.56 5.33 10.60
N ASP A 19 11.79 4.91 10.94
CA ASP A 19 12.82 5.77 11.51
C ASP A 19 13.33 6.86 10.54
N GLY A 20 13.24 6.62 9.22
CA GLY A 20 13.49 7.62 8.18
C GLY A 20 12.33 8.60 7.96
N GLY A 21 11.19 8.38 8.62
CA GLY A 21 10.07 9.33 8.70
C GLY A 21 9.11 9.34 7.51
N LEU A 22 8.22 10.34 7.52
CA LEU A 22 7.21 10.60 6.49
C LEU A 22 7.50 11.93 5.80
N VAL A 23 7.63 11.91 4.47
CA VAL A 23 7.78 13.12 3.64
C VAL A 23 6.49 13.32 2.86
N ILE A 24 5.81 14.45 3.07
CA ILE A 24 4.56 14.80 2.39
C ILE A 24 4.78 16.11 1.66
N GLY A 25 4.47 16.16 0.37
CA GLY A 25 4.72 17.33 -0.46
C GLY A 25 3.87 17.40 -1.72
N VAL A 26 4.13 18.44 -2.52
CA VAL A 26 3.49 18.67 -3.81
C VAL A 26 4.29 17.98 -4.91
N GLY A 27 3.62 17.47 -5.92
CA GLY A 27 4.24 16.84 -7.09
C GLY A 27 4.29 15.32 -7.00
N ALA A 28 5.17 14.71 -7.80
CA ALA A 28 5.43 13.28 -7.80
C ALA A 28 6.55 12.92 -6.82
N VAL A 29 6.82 11.63 -6.62
CA VAL A 29 7.86 11.15 -5.71
C VAL A 29 9.22 11.84 -5.92
N PRO A 30 9.76 12.02 -7.15
CA PRO A 30 11.04 12.69 -7.36
C PRO A 30 11.06 14.19 -7.04
N ASP A 31 9.89 14.81 -6.81
CA ASP A 31 9.78 16.21 -6.39
C ASP A 31 9.85 16.35 -4.86
N LEU A 32 9.78 15.23 -4.12
CA LEU A 32 9.83 15.22 -2.66
C LEU A 32 11.28 15.28 -2.14
N PRO A 33 11.53 16.03 -1.05
CA PRO A 33 12.85 16.08 -0.41
C PRO A 33 13.41 14.70 -0.09
N GLY A 34 14.61 14.42 -0.60
CA GLY A 34 15.33 13.17 -0.39
C GLY A 34 14.95 12.03 -1.33
N PHE A 35 14.07 12.25 -2.32
CA PHE A 35 13.70 11.28 -3.37
C PHE A 35 14.12 11.72 -4.77
N GLU A 36 14.90 12.80 -4.89
CA GLU A 36 15.28 13.43 -6.15
C GLU A 36 16.08 12.49 -7.06
N THR A 37 16.80 11.54 -6.48
CA THR A 37 17.60 10.54 -7.20
C THR A 37 16.75 9.56 -8.03
N LEU A 38 15.44 9.51 -7.80
CA LEU A 38 14.51 8.68 -8.59
C LEU A 38 14.08 9.34 -9.90
N ARG A 39 14.47 10.59 -10.15
CA ARG A 39 14.20 11.27 -11.42
C ARG A 39 14.92 10.57 -12.58
N GLY A 40 14.18 10.28 -13.64
CA GLY A 40 14.64 9.53 -14.81
C GLY A 40 14.77 8.02 -14.57
N VAL A 41 14.40 7.52 -13.39
CA VAL A 41 14.43 6.08 -13.07
C VAL A 41 13.08 5.47 -13.44
N ALA A 42 13.11 4.32 -14.12
CA ALA A 42 11.90 3.57 -14.45
C ALA A 42 11.27 2.93 -13.19
N LEU A 43 9.94 2.82 -13.17
CA LEU A 43 9.25 2.04 -12.15
C LEU A 43 9.53 0.52 -12.35
N PRO A 44 9.66 -0.26 -11.26
CA PRO A 44 10.07 -1.66 -11.35
C PRO A 44 8.99 -2.58 -11.92
N VAL A 45 7.70 -2.28 -11.70
CA VAL A 45 6.55 -3.17 -12.07
C VAL A 45 5.59 -2.51 -13.06
N GLN A 46 5.60 -1.18 -13.16
CA GLN A 46 4.66 -0.40 -13.97
C GLN A 46 5.38 0.23 -15.17
N GLU A 47 4.68 0.36 -16.31
CA GLU A 47 5.17 1.15 -17.43
C GLU A 47 5.21 2.64 -17.02
N GLY A 48 6.39 3.26 -17.12
CA GLY A 48 6.60 4.67 -16.77
C GLY A 48 7.79 4.87 -15.84
N GLY A 49 8.01 6.12 -15.44
CA GLY A 49 9.02 6.51 -14.47
C GLY A 49 8.40 7.03 -13.17
N TRP A 50 9.24 7.24 -12.16
CA TRP A 50 8.83 7.74 -10.85
C TRP A 50 8.15 9.13 -10.92
N GLU A 51 8.29 9.86 -12.03
CA GLU A 51 7.64 11.15 -12.30
C GLU A 51 6.11 11.09 -12.31
N HIS A 52 5.53 9.90 -12.38
CA HIS A 52 4.08 9.70 -12.29
C HIS A 52 3.65 9.05 -10.98
N SER A 53 4.58 8.69 -10.10
CA SER A 53 4.24 8.06 -8.83
C SER A 53 3.83 9.10 -7.80
N ALA A 54 2.67 8.86 -7.18
CA ALA A 54 2.19 9.65 -6.05
C ALA A 54 2.79 9.22 -4.72
N GLY A 55 3.36 8.01 -4.63
CA GLY A 55 3.76 7.40 -3.36
C GLY A 55 4.97 6.50 -3.49
N ILE A 56 5.70 6.37 -2.39
CA ILE A 56 6.75 5.39 -2.24
C ILE A 56 6.91 5.00 -0.78
N TYR A 57 7.06 3.71 -0.52
CA TYR A 57 7.74 3.19 0.64
C TYR A 57 9.17 2.78 0.24
N ASP A 58 10.16 3.37 0.91
CA ASP A 58 11.59 3.08 0.71
C ASP A 58 12.04 2.10 1.80
N PRO A 59 12.17 0.79 1.50
CA PRO A 59 12.56 -0.21 2.48
C PRO A 59 14.02 -0.07 2.92
N GLY A 60 14.89 0.58 2.14
CA GLY A 60 16.30 0.77 2.51
C GLY A 60 16.53 1.88 3.53
N ARG A 61 15.56 2.78 3.67
CA ARG A 61 15.59 3.92 4.61
C ARG A 61 14.40 3.96 5.56
N HIS A 62 13.56 2.94 5.55
CA HIS A 62 12.28 2.86 6.27
C HIS A 62 11.52 4.18 6.30
N ARG A 63 11.25 4.76 5.13
CA ARG A 63 10.58 6.04 5.00
C ARG A 63 9.49 5.99 3.94
N ILE A 64 8.51 6.88 4.09
CA ILE A 64 7.43 7.03 3.12
C ILE A 64 7.49 8.42 2.49
N GLY A 65 7.34 8.49 1.18
CA GLY A 65 7.08 9.71 0.43
C GLY A 65 5.64 9.72 -0.09
N VAL A 66 4.91 10.81 0.11
CA VAL A 66 3.56 11.02 -0.47
C VAL A 66 3.51 12.39 -1.15
N GLY A 67 3.33 12.34 -2.47
CA GLY A 67 3.11 13.49 -3.34
C GLY A 67 1.63 13.82 -3.53
N SER A 68 1.37 14.74 -4.45
CA SER A 68 0.04 15.26 -4.76
C SER A 68 -0.46 14.91 -6.16
N VAL A 69 0.33 14.20 -6.98
CA VAL A 69 -0.13 13.73 -8.29
C VAL A 69 -1.25 12.69 -8.14
N PRO A 70 -2.15 12.56 -9.13
CA PRO A 70 -3.22 11.57 -9.10
C PRO A 70 -2.68 10.14 -8.93
N SER A 71 -3.42 9.31 -8.18
CA SER A 71 -3.12 7.90 -8.00
C SER A 71 -4.39 7.06 -8.13
N PRO A 72 -4.31 5.83 -8.66
CA PRO A 72 -5.44 4.90 -8.66
C PRO A 72 -5.77 4.35 -7.26
N SER A 73 -4.86 4.53 -6.29
CA SER A 73 -5.07 4.08 -4.92
C SER A 73 -6.20 4.86 -4.23
N ILE A 74 -6.99 4.17 -3.42
CA ILE A 74 -7.99 4.80 -2.57
C ILE A 74 -7.38 5.77 -1.54
N SER A 75 -6.13 5.52 -1.16
CA SER A 75 -5.34 6.40 -0.32
C SER A 75 -3.86 6.08 -0.48
N VAL A 76 -3.12 6.98 -1.13
CA VAL A 76 -1.66 6.86 -1.31
C VAL A 76 -0.95 6.60 0.02
N MET A 77 -1.20 7.44 1.04
CA MET A 77 -0.64 7.22 2.38
C MET A 77 -1.04 5.85 2.97
N GLY A 78 -2.28 5.40 2.78
CA GLY A 78 -2.72 4.10 3.28
C GLY A 78 -2.03 2.94 2.57
N HIS A 79 -1.80 3.08 1.27
CA HIS A 79 -1.12 2.11 0.44
C HIS A 79 0.36 1.99 0.83
N GLU A 80 1.07 3.11 0.96
CA GLU A 80 2.48 3.08 1.39
C GLU A 80 2.64 2.57 2.83
N LEU A 81 1.68 2.85 3.72
CA LEU A 81 1.65 2.23 5.05
C LEU A 81 1.41 0.71 4.96
N GLY A 82 0.65 0.25 3.98
CA GLY A 82 0.48 -1.17 3.66
C GLY A 82 1.82 -1.83 3.29
N HIS A 83 2.60 -1.22 2.39
CA HIS A 83 3.95 -1.69 2.08
C HIS A 83 4.89 -1.67 3.29
N ALA A 84 4.84 -0.60 4.09
CA ALA A 84 5.63 -0.52 5.31
C ALA A 84 5.28 -1.63 6.32
N MET A 85 3.98 -1.93 6.48
CA MET A 85 3.50 -3.03 7.32
C MET A 85 3.88 -4.40 6.79
N ASP A 86 3.81 -4.59 5.47
CA ASP A 86 4.22 -5.83 4.81
C ASP A 86 5.72 -6.08 5.06
N HIS A 87 6.57 -5.08 4.85
CA HIS A 87 8.00 -5.20 5.12
C HIS A 87 8.32 -5.39 6.60
N LEU A 88 7.66 -4.65 7.50
CA LEU A 88 7.83 -4.79 8.96
C LEU A 88 7.55 -6.21 9.46
N GLU A 89 6.66 -6.94 8.81
CA GLU A 89 6.26 -8.30 9.21
C GLU A 89 6.83 -9.42 8.33
N ASP A 90 7.93 -9.13 7.62
CA ASP A 90 8.64 -10.10 6.76
C ASP A 90 7.76 -10.63 5.61
N MET A 91 7.09 -9.69 4.93
CA MET A 91 6.33 -9.90 3.69
C MET A 91 5.17 -10.92 3.79
N PRO A 92 4.21 -10.78 4.73
CA PRO A 92 3.03 -11.64 4.79
C PRO A 92 2.20 -11.65 3.49
N SER A 93 2.30 -10.63 2.63
CA SER A 93 1.72 -10.63 1.28
C SER A 93 2.21 -11.80 0.42
N ARG A 94 3.41 -12.30 0.65
CA ARG A 94 3.99 -13.46 -0.06
C ARG A 94 3.68 -14.79 0.61
N GLY A 95 2.94 -14.77 1.72
CA GLY A 95 2.50 -15.96 2.43
C GLY A 95 1.32 -16.66 1.74
N ALA A 96 1.12 -17.94 2.09
CA ALA A 96 0.14 -18.81 1.45
C ALA A 96 -1.29 -18.22 1.38
N PHE A 97 -1.72 -17.47 2.40
CA PHE A 97 -3.04 -16.83 2.40
C PHE A 97 -3.21 -15.83 1.26
N TRP A 98 -2.24 -14.92 1.10
CA TRP A 98 -2.30 -13.84 0.14
C TRP A 98 -1.97 -14.32 -1.27
N SER A 99 -1.00 -15.22 -1.43
CA SER A 99 -0.73 -15.88 -2.72
C SER A 99 -1.96 -16.63 -3.23
N HIS A 100 -2.64 -17.40 -2.38
CA HIS A 100 -3.86 -18.11 -2.78
C HIS A 100 -4.99 -17.14 -3.16
N LEU A 101 -5.18 -16.05 -2.40
CA LEU A 101 -6.22 -15.06 -2.69
C LEU A 101 -5.93 -14.31 -4.00
N HIS A 102 -4.65 -14.01 -4.27
CA HIS A 102 -4.18 -13.40 -5.50
C HIS A 102 -4.41 -14.33 -6.69
N ASP A 103 -3.97 -15.59 -6.63
CA ASP A 103 -4.18 -16.59 -7.68
C ASP A 103 -5.67 -16.80 -7.99
N LEU A 104 -6.50 -16.92 -6.95
CA LEU A 104 -7.94 -17.10 -7.08
C LEU A 104 -8.60 -15.94 -7.85
N ARG A 105 -8.06 -14.72 -7.73
CA ARG A 105 -8.66 -13.50 -8.29
C ARG A 105 -7.86 -12.89 -9.44
N ALA A 106 -6.75 -13.50 -9.87
CA ALA A 106 -5.81 -12.93 -10.83
C ALA A 106 -6.46 -12.43 -12.13
N ALA A 107 -7.47 -13.15 -12.65
CA ALA A 107 -8.19 -12.77 -13.86
C ALA A 107 -8.98 -11.44 -13.72
N HIS A 108 -9.44 -11.12 -12.50
CA HIS A 108 -10.20 -9.90 -12.22
C HIS A 108 -9.29 -8.72 -11.83
N LEU A 109 -8.16 -9.00 -11.18
CA LEU A 109 -7.24 -7.94 -10.73
C LEU A 109 -6.75 -7.11 -11.91
N ALA A 110 -6.77 -5.79 -11.78
CA ALA A 110 -6.15 -4.88 -12.75
C ALA A 110 -4.66 -4.69 -12.41
N PRO A 111 -3.80 -4.28 -13.37
CA PRO A 111 -2.46 -3.81 -13.05
C PRO A 111 -2.48 -2.62 -12.08
N PRO A 112 -1.51 -2.51 -11.14
CA PRO A 112 -0.39 -3.43 -10.89
C PRO A 112 -0.75 -4.66 -10.04
N PHE A 113 -1.94 -4.70 -9.45
CA PHE A 113 -2.35 -5.72 -8.48
C PHE A 113 -2.34 -7.14 -9.04
N ARG A 114 -2.52 -7.31 -10.35
CA ARG A 114 -2.41 -8.61 -11.01
C ARG A 114 -0.97 -9.13 -11.03
N GLN A 115 0.02 -8.25 -11.16
CA GLN A 115 1.42 -8.60 -11.33
C GLN A 115 2.13 -8.80 -9.99
N ASP A 116 1.73 -8.07 -8.97
CA ASP A 116 2.40 -8.09 -7.66
C ASP A 116 1.39 -8.25 -6.52
N VAL A 117 1.56 -9.31 -5.74
CA VAL A 117 0.75 -9.57 -4.55
C VAL A 117 0.97 -8.54 -3.45
N ALA A 118 2.15 -7.92 -3.37
CA ALA A 118 2.45 -6.86 -2.41
C ALA A 118 1.65 -5.58 -2.71
N GLU A 119 1.45 -5.26 -3.99
CA GLU A 119 0.59 -4.16 -4.45
C GLU A 119 -0.88 -4.42 -4.10
N LEU A 120 -1.35 -5.66 -4.31
CA LEU A 120 -2.71 -6.06 -3.92
C LEU A 120 -2.90 -5.95 -2.40
N TYR A 121 -1.93 -6.44 -1.63
CA TYR A 121 -1.93 -6.37 -0.18
C TYR A 121 -2.00 -4.90 0.29
N ALA A 122 -1.15 -4.03 -0.26
CA ALA A 122 -1.08 -2.63 0.12
C ALA A 122 -2.38 -1.88 -0.17
N GLU A 123 -2.99 -2.10 -1.34
CA GLU A 123 -4.27 -1.47 -1.68
C GLU A 123 -5.43 -2.02 -0.85
N ALA A 124 -5.44 -3.32 -0.57
CA ALA A 124 -6.44 -3.92 0.31
C ALA A 124 -6.30 -3.41 1.76
N PHE A 125 -5.06 -3.25 2.26
CA PHE A 125 -4.78 -2.62 3.55
C PHE A 125 -5.32 -1.18 3.58
N ALA A 126 -5.04 -0.39 2.55
CA ALA A 126 -5.56 0.97 2.43
C ALA A 126 -7.09 1.02 2.46
N CYS A 127 -7.76 0.09 1.76
CA CYS A 127 -9.21 -0.02 1.77
C CYS A 127 -9.77 -0.34 3.16
N VAL A 128 -9.17 -1.30 3.89
CA VAL A 128 -9.64 -1.67 5.23
C VAL A 128 -9.36 -0.54 6.23
N LEU A 129 -8.15 0.01 6.23
CA LEU A 129 -7.74 1.13 7.10
C LEU A 129 -8.70 2.33 6.95
N THR A 130 -9.10 2.64 5.72
CA THR A 130 -9.98 3.78 5.42
C THR A 130 -11.47 3.43 5.38
N ARG A 131 -11.84 2.20 5.79
CA ARG A 131 -13.23 1.70 5.83
C ARG A 131 -13.97 1.80 4.50
N ARG A 132 -13.29 1.48 3.40
CA ARG A 132 -13.82 1.54 2.02
C ARG A 132 -14.22 0.15 1.52
N ALA A 133 -15.20 -0.48 2.19
CA ALA A 133 -15.66 -1.82 1.88
C ALA A 133 -16.06 -2.03 0.40
N ARG A 134 -16.79 -1.07 -0.20
CA ARG A 134 -17.15 -1.15 -1.63
C ARG A 134 -15.94 -1.14 -2.56
N ARG A 135 -14.88 -0.41 -2.20
CA ARG A 135 -13.63 -0.38 -2.99
C ARG A 135 -12.87 -1.70 -2.84
N LEU A 136 -12.86 -2.28 -1.65
CA LEU A 136 -12.29 -3.61 -1.40
C LEU A 136 -13.01 -4.69 -2.22
N ILE A 137 -14.35 -4.69 -2.22
CA ILE A 137 -15.15 -5.60 -3.05
C ILE A 137 -14.84 -5.40 -4.54
N ALA A 138 -14.78 -4.15 -5.00
CA ALA A 138 -14.45 -3.86 -6.40
C ALA A 138 -13.03 -4.29 -6.79
N LEU A 139 -12.06 -4.16 -5.87
CA LEU A 139 -10.67 -4.59 -6.06
C LEU A 139 -10.59 -6.09 -6.37
N PHE A 140 -11.32 -6.92 -5.62
CA PHE A 140 -11.34 -8.37 -5.82
C PHE A 140 -12.38 -8.84 -6.86
N GLY A 141 -13.42 -8.04 -7.10
CA GLY A 141 -14.58 -8.40 -7.91
C GLY A 141 -15.42 -9.51 -7.30
N ASP A 142 -15.31 -9.71 -5.98
CA ASP A 142 -15.83 -10.86 -5.26
C ASP A 142 -15.96 -10.51 -3.77
N GLU A 143 -17.17 -10.68 -3.22
CA GLU A 143 -17.47 -10.29 -1.84
C GLU A 143 -16.80 -11.22 -0.82
N ASP A 144 -16.72 -12.52 -1.10
CA ASP A 144 -16.09 -13.50 -0.21
C ASP A 144 -14.58 -13.28 -0.12
N ALA A 145 -13.91 -13.06 -1.26
CA ALA A 145 -12.49 -12.73 -1.30
C ALA A 145 -12.19 -11.41 -0.54
N ALA A 146 -13.02 -10.39 -0.75
CA ALA A 146 -12.91 -9.13 -0.02
C ALA A 146 -13.13 -9.30 1.48
N GLN A 147 -14.11 -10.12 1.90
CA GLN A 147 -14.36 -10.42 3.30
C GLN A 147 -13.17 -11.15 3.93
N ARG A 148 -12.58 -12.14 3.23
CA ARG A 148 -11.38 -12.84 3.73
C ARG A 148 -10.22 -11.87 3.96
N ALA A 149 -9.96 -10.96 3.02
CA ALA A 149 -8.94 -9.92 3.20
C ALA A 149 -9.26 -9.00 4.38
N TYR A 150 -10.52 -8.55 4.51
CA TYR A 150 -10.97 -7.73 5.63
C TYR A 150 -10.75 -8.41 6.98
N LEU A 151 -11.15 -9.68 7.12
CA LEU A 151 -10.98 -10.45 8.36
C LEU A 151 -9.51 -10.68 8.69
N TRP A 152 -8.67 -10.90 7.69
CA TRP A 152 -7.23 -11.04 7.87
C TRP A 152 -6.62 -9.77 8.47
N PHE A 153 -6.93 -8.60 7.91
CA PHE A 153 -6.42 -7.32 8.38
C PHE A 153 -7.01 -6.89 9.73
N SER A 154 -8.32 -7.05 9.93
CA SER A 154 -8.98 -6.69 11.18
C SER A 154 -8.51 -7.54 12.34
N GLY A 155 -8.39 -8.87 12.14
CA GLY A 155 -7.88 -9.78 13.16
C GLY A 155 -6.42 -9.53 13.51
N ARG A 156 -5.60 -9.12 12.53
CA ARG A 156 -4.15 -8.96 12.73
C ARG A 156 -3.74 -7.56 13.20
N TYR A 157 -4.40 -6.51 12.72
CA TYR A 157 -4.01 -5.12 12.96
C TYR A 157 -5.07 -4.29 13.68
N GLY A 158 -6.27 -4.82 13.92
CA GLY A 158 -7.35 -4.09 14.57
C GLY A 158 -7.87 -2.92 13.74
N ILE A 159 -7.76 -3.01 12.41
CA ILE A 159 -8.28 -2.01 11.46
C ILE A 159 -9.59 -2.51 10.84
N GLY A 160 -10.46 -1.58 10.44
CA GLY A 160 -11.75 -1.90 9.81
C GLY A 160 -12.95 -1.30 10.50
#